data_AF-A0A4R4YEV9-F1
#
_entry.id   AF-A0A4R4YEV9-F1
#
_cell.length_a   1.000
_cell.length_b   1.000
_cell.length_c   1.000
_cell.angle_alpha   90.00
_cell.angle_beta   90.00
_cell.angle_gamma   90.00
#
_symmetry.space_group_name_H-M   'P 1'
#
loop_
_entity.id
_entity.type
_entity.pdbx_description
1 polymer ?
#
loop_
_entity_poly.entity_id
_entity_poly.type
_entity_poly.pdbx_seq_one_letter_code
_entity_poly.pdbx_strand_id
1 'polypeptide(L)'
;MTEVLRQAPTSSRITAIDVVRGVAILGTLGTNIWIFTDPEGPAGMLTMVATGTLTANIEATIRFLANGKFLSLLTLLFGIGLELQYRSARRRGGRWPGWYLWRAALLFTEGLLHYILIFEFDVLMSYAVTSMLVAYLIGRSDRAVKGWIIAMGSLHVAFIGVVTLGLLTGHASLGGSGAPSQLFTTGSWLEQVSTRITHWGVYRIEAIFIIPMSVALFLLGARLYRAGVFAAEGQRLRNRLMLFGFGIGVPLNLLTAFAGPGWFMVDRYILPPVIALGLLGLIPTVVGALRGTPGILRRGLTAVGRMALSCYVFQNLVAAILCYGWGFGLAARFDWARPWWVLVIWAAICATFMTLSTWWLRRFERGPLEAAWNWAYRLPQR
;
A
#
# COMPACT_ATOMS: atom_id res chain seq x y z
N MET A 1 -44.06 18.51 -8.42
CA MET A 1 -43.53 17.22 -8.91
C MET A 1 -42.06 17.18 -8.54
N THR A 2 -41.81 16.63 -7.34
CA THR A 2 -40.65 16.90 -6.51
C THR A 2 -39.43 16.13 -7.00
N GLU A 3 -38.36 16.86 -7.23
CA GLU A 3 -37.05 16.36 -7.64
C GLU A 3 -36.51 15.42 -6.55
N VAL A 4 -36.62 14.11 -6.79
CA VAL A 4 -36.00 13.07 -5.96
C VAL A 4 -34.49 13.25 -6.06
N LEU A 5 -33.91 13.92 -5.06
CA LEU A 5 -32.48 13.98 -4.82
C LEU A 5 -31.92 12.55 -4.85
N ARG A 6 -31.30 12.17 -5.96
CA ARG A 6 -30.56 10.91 -6.13
C ARG A 6 -29.31 10.93 -5.26
N GLN A 7 -29.48 10.81 -3.95
CA GLN A 7 -28.41 10.35 -3.08
C GLN A 7 -28.15 8.89 -3.46
N ALA A 8 -26.96 8.59 -4.00
CA ALA A 8 -26.54 7.18 -4.10
C ALA A 8 -26.66 6.57 -2.69
N PRO A 9 -27.25 5.37 -2.55
CA PRO A 9 -27.45 4.76 -1.24
C PRO A 9 -26.09 4.62 -0.54
N THR A 10 -26.04 4.99 0.73
CA THR A 10 -24.86 4.94 1.61
C THR A 10 -24.10 3.61 1.51
N SER A 11 -24.79 2.51 1.21
CA SER A 11 -24.22 1.18 0.97
C SER A 11 -23.27 1.13 -0.23
N SER A 12 -23.58 1.82 -1.33
CA SER A 12 -22.76 1.83 -2.55
C SER A 12 -21.42 2.54 -2.30
N ARG A 13 -21.45 3.65 -1.55
CA ARG A 13 -20.24 4.39 -1.16
C ARG A 13 -19.32 3.56 -0.29
N ILE A 14 -19.87 2.92 0.75
CA ILE A 14 -19.10 2.07 1.66
C ILE A 14 -18.48 0.91 0.88
N THR A 15 -19.27 0.27 0.01
CA THR A 15 -18.78 -0.81 -0.86
C THR A 15 -17.63 -0.34 -1.76
N ALA A 16 -17.73 0.84 -2.37
CA ALA A 16 -16.66 1.37 -3.21
C ALA A 16 -15.36 1.59 -2.40
N ILE A 17 -15.45 2.13 -1.18
CA ILE A 17 -14.29 2.30 -0.30
C ILE A 17 -13.66 0.95 0.03
N ASP A 18 -14.46 -0.05 0.38
CA ASP A 18 -13.99 -1.39 0.70
C ASP A 18 -13.36 -2.08 -0.52
N VAL A 19 -13.93 -1.95 -1.72
CA VAL A 19 -13.33 -2.48 -2.95
C VAL A 19 -11.98 -1.83 -3.24
N VAL A 20 -11.87 -0.49 -3.14
CA VAL A 20 -10.59 0.21 -3.36
C VAL A 20 -9.55 -0.26 -2.33
N ARG A 21 -9.94 -0.47 -1.07
CA ARG A 21 -9.07 -1.05 -0.04
C ARG A 21 -8.63 -2.47 -0.39
N GLY A 22 -9.56 -3.33 -0.81
CA GLY A 22 -9.23 -4.70 -1.22
C GLY A 22 -8.24 -4.74 -2.39
N VAL A 23 -8.44 -3.89 -3.40
CA VAL A 23 -7.50 -3.74 -4.52
C VAL A 23 -6.13 -3.25 -4.04
N ALA A 24 -6.09 -2.27 -3.13
CA ALA A 24 -4.83 -1.79 -2.58
C ALA A 24 -4.07 -2.88 -1.81
N ILE A 25 -4.75 -3.68 -0.98
CA ILE A 25 -4.12 -4.76 -0.19
C ILE A 25 -3.60 -5.91 -1.07
N LEU A 26 -4.39 -6.41 -2.01
CA LEU A 26 -3.91 -7.47 -2.93
C LEU A 26 -2.83 -6.93 -3.88
N GLY A 27 -2.93 -5.66 -4.24
CA GLY A 27 -1.96 -4.99 -5.07
C GLY A 27 -0.62 -4.73 -4.37
N THR A 28 -0.60 -4.48 -3.06
CA THR A 28 0.66 -4.41 -2.30
C THR A 28 1.36 -5.77 -2.25
N LEU A 29 0.61 -6.88 -2.15
CA LEU A 29 1.19 -8.21 -2.34
C LEU A 29 1.79 -8.36 -3.75
N GLY A 30 1.18 -7.78 -4.78
CA GLY A 30 1.74 -7.78 -6.13
C GLY A 30 3.12 -7.13 -6.24
N THR A 31 3.47 -6.22 -5.32
CA THR A 31 4.85 -5.69 -5.21
C THR A 31 5.71 -6.58 -4.33
N ASN A 32 5.21 -6.97 -3.16
CA ASN A 32 6.00 -7.71 -2.17
C ASN A 32 6.31 -9.15 -2.59
N ILE A 33 5.45 -9.77 -3.41
CA ILE A 33 5.63 -11.16 -3.83
C ILE A 33 6.98 -11.35 -4.52
N TRP A 34 7.44 -10.36 -5.29
CA TRP A 34 8.75 -10.38 -5.93
C TRP A 34 9.90 -10.50 -4.95
N ILE A 35 9.79 -9.90 -3.76
CA ILE A 35 10.79 -10.01 -2.68
C ILE A 35 10.76 -11.42 -2.08
N PHE A 36 9.56 -11.97 -1.82
CA PHE A 36 9.43 -13.31 -1.25
C PHE A 36 9.92 -14.40 -2.20
N THR A 37 9.65 -14.25 -3.50
CA THR A 37 10.02 -15.22 -4.52
C THR A 37 11.47 -15.12 -4.97
N ASP A 38 12.22 -14.14 -4.48
CA ASP A 38 13.63 -13.98 -4.82
C ASP A 38 14.53 -14.76 -3.86
N PRO A 39 15.43 -15.63 -4.35
CA PRO A 39 16.41 -16.31 -3.50
C PRO A 39 17.31 -15.34 -2.71
N GLU A 40 17.61 -14.16 -3.26
CA GLU A 40 18.37 -13.11 -2.55
C GLU A 40 17.48 -12.23 -1.66
N GLY A 41 16.17 -12.48 -1.65
CA GLY A 41 15.17 -11.75 -0.90
C GLY A 41 15.13 -10.26 -1.28
N PRO A 42 15.17 -9.33 -0.30
CA PRO A 42 15.21 -7.89 -0.51
C PRO A 42 16.25 -7.39 -1.52
N ALA A 43 17.43 -8.01 -1.55
CA ALA A 43 18.52 -7.58 -2.44
C ALA A 43 18.13 -7.79 -3.91
N GLY A 44 17.43 -8.89 -4.22
CA GLY A 44 16.88 -9.22 -5.55
C GLY A 44 15.88 -8.20 -6.12
N MET A 45 15.32 -7.33 -5.27
CA MET A 45 14.48 -6.21 -5.74
C MET A 45 15.33 -5.04 -6.26
N LEU A 46 16.55 -4.88 -5.73
CA LEU A 46 17.49 -3.81 -6.06
C LEU A 46 18.38 -4.21 -7.24
N THR A 47 18.59 -5.51 -7.47
CA THR A 47 19.22 -6.06 -8.67
C THR A 47 18.25 -5.95 -9.85
N MET A 48 18.62 -5.14 -10.84
CA MET A 48 17.78 -4.89 -12.01
C MET A 48 17.72 -6.13 -12.90
N VAL A 49 16.53 -6.46 -13.41
CA VAL A 49 16.39 -7.47 -14.47
C VAL A 49 17.08 -6.91 -15.71
N ALA A 50 18.15 -7.56 -16.18
CA ALA A 50 18.79 -7.19 -17.43
C ALA A 50 17.77 -7.33 -18.57
N THR A 51 17.30 -6.20 -19.10
CA THR A 51 16.40 -6.16 -20.25
C THR A 51 17.15 -6.60 -21.50
N GLY A 52 16.53 -7.45 -22.34
CA GLY A 52 17.19 -7.97 -23.53
C GLY A 52 16.63 -9.32 -24.00
N THR A 53 15.96 -10.06 -23.11
CA THR A 53 15.16 -11.25 -23.45
C THR A 53 13.67 -10.97 -23.28
N LEU A 54 12.82 -11.72 -24.00
CA LEU A 54 11.36 -11.61 -23.86
C LEU A 54 10.92 -11.82 -22.39
N THR A 55 11.50 -12.81 -21.73
CA THR A 55 11.22 -13.15 -20.32
C THR A 55 11.57 -12.00 -19.38
N ALA A 56 12.73 -11.37 -19.57
CA ALA A 56 13.15 -10.21 -18.79
C ALA A 56 12.21 -9.00 -18.97
N ASN A 57 11.76 -8.75 -20.21
CA ASN A 57 10.84 -7.66 -20.50
C ASN A 57 9.44 -7.91 -19.90
N ILE A 58 8.97 -9.15 -19.90
CA ILE A 58 7.72 -9.55 -19.24
C ILE A 58 7.83 -9.32 -17.74
N GLU A 59 8.92 -9.77 -17.10
CA GLU A 59 9.15 -9.55 -15.68
C GLU A 59 9.19 -8.05 -15.33
N ALA A 60 9.96 -7.26 -16.08
CA ALA A 60 10.05 -5.82 -15.91
C ALA A 60 8.67 -5.16 -16.03
N THR A 61 7.86 -5.57 -17.01
CA THR A 61 6.49 -5.06 -17.21
C THR A 61 5.58 -5.39 -16.04
N ILE A 62 5.65 -6.60 -15.48
CA ILE A 62 4.81 -6.99 -14.35
C ILE A 62 5.24 -6.26 -13.08
N ARG A 63 6.55 -6.23 -12.79
CA ARG A 63 7.09 -5.45 -11.67
C ARG A 63 6.67 -3.99 -11.80
N PHE A 64 6.77 -3.43 -13.00
CA PHE A 64 6.30 -2.08 -13.32
C PHE A 64 4.82 -1.89 -12.96
N LEU A 65 3.92 -2.79 -13.35
CA LEU A 65 2.49 -2.65 -13.08
C LEU A 65 2.14 -2.62 -11.59
N ALA A 66 2.93 -3.26 -10.73
CA ALA A 66 2.68 -3.27 -9.28
C ALA A 66 3.44 -2.17 -8.53
N ASN A 67 4.67 -1.86 -8.94
CA ASN A 67 5.64 -1.13 -8.14
C ASN A 67 5.10 0.24 -7.67
N GLY A 68 4.99 0.39 -6.34
CA GLY A 68 4.64 1.62 -5.62
C GLY A 68 3.18 2.10 -5.76
N LYS A 69 2.44 1.61 -6.76
CA LYS A 69 1.12 2.16 -7.14
C LYS A 69 0.06 1.83 -6.10
N PHE A 70 0.02 0.55 -5.70
CA PHE A 70 -0.93 0.07 -4.70
C PHE A 70 -0.55 0.51 -3.28
N LEU A 71 0.75 0.66 -3.00
CA LEU A 71 1.23 1.27 -1.77
C LEU A 71 0.70 2.71 -1.65
N SER A 72 0.90 3.52 -2.69
CA SER A 72 0.43 4.91 -2.73
C SER A 72 -1.10 5.02 -2.65
N LEU A 73 -1.82 4.08 -3.30
CA LEU A 73 -3.27 3.98 -3.17
C LEU A 73 -3.69 3.68 -1.73
N LEU A 74 -3.00 2.76 -1.06
CA LEU A 74 -3.21 2.47 0.35
C LEU A 74 -2.92 3.71 1.22
N THR A 75 -1.85 4.45 0.94
CA THR A 75 -1.50 5.72 1.61
C THR A 75 -2.64 6.75 1.53
N LEU A 76 -3.20 6.96 0.33
CA LEU A 76 -4.37 7.82 0.12
C LEU A 76 -5.58 7.34 0.93
N LEU A 77 -5.84 6.03 0.95
CA LEU A 77 -6.96 5.41 1.68
C LEU A 77 -6.82 5.52 3.20
N PHE A 78 -5.59 5.48 3.74
CA PHE A 78 -5.36 5.75 5.15
C PHE A 78 -5.74 7.20 5.49
N GLY A 79 -5.38 8.17 4.64
CA GLY A 79 -5.84 9.56 4.76
C GLY A 79 -7.36 9.71 4.75
N ILE A 80 -8.03 9.00 3.84
CA ILE A 80 -9.50 8.92 3.77
C ILE A 80 -10.07 8.32 5.06
N GLY A 81 -9.46 7.25 5.57
CA GLY A 81 -9.83 6.60 6.83
C GLY A 81 -9.67 7.50 8.05
N LEU A 82 -8.63 8.33 8.07
CA LEU A 82 -8.39 9.31 9.12
C LEU A 82 -9.45 10.43 9.09
N GLU A 83 -9.80 10.94 7.91
CA GLU A 83 -10.87 11.94 7.74
C GLU A 83 -12.23 11.41 8.19
N LEU A 84 -12.54 10.15 7.88
CA LEU A 84 -13.76 9.48 8.35
C LEU A 84 -13.83 9.43 9.89
N GLN A 85 -12.70 9.12 10.54
CA GLN A 85 -12.60 9.08 12.00
C GLN A 85 -12.71 10.49 12.60
N TYR A 86 -12.04 11.48 12.01
CA TYR A 86 -12.12 12.88 12.43
C TYR A 86 -13.56 13.41 12.39
N ARG A 87 -14.27 13.20 11.27
CA ARG A 87 -15.69 13.58 11.13
C ARG A 87 -16.58 12.83 12.13
N SER A 88 -16.30 11.56 12.39
CA SER A 88 -17.05 10.78 13.38
C SER A 88 -16.86 11.34 14.80
N ALA A 89 -15.63 11.67 15.19
CA ALA A 89 -15.32 12.27 16.48
C ALA A 89 -16.02 13.63 16.65
N ARG A 90 -15.94 14.49 15.63
CA ARG A 90 -16.62 15.80 15.64
C ARG A 90 -18.14 15.69 15.74
N ARG A 91 -18.77 14.77 15.00
CA ARG A 91 -20.22 14.55 15.10
C ARG A 91 -20.68 14.08 16.48
N ARG A 92 -19.80 13.38 17.22
CA ARG A 92 -20.06 12.89 18.58
C ARG A 92 -19.64 13.88 19.67
N GLY A 93 -19.17 15.09 19.32
CA GLY A 93 -18.65 16.06 20.28
C GLY A 93 -17.35 15.62 20.98
N GLY A 94 -16.65 14.60 20.47
CA GLY A 94 -15.45 14.05 21.09
C GLY A 94 -14.20 14.91 20.85
N ARG A 95 -13.23 14.82 21.78
CA ARG A 95 -11.91 15.47 21.64
C ARG A 95 -11.11 14.81 20.51
N TRP A 96 -10.45 15.62 19.68
CA TRP A 96 -9.57 15.18 18.59
C TRP A 96 -8.18 15.80 18.73
N PRO A 97 -7.07 15.05 18.52
CA PRO A 97 -7.02 13.63 18.13
C PRO A 97 -7.37 12.66 19.27
N GLY A 98 -7.23 13.06 20.55
CA GLY A 98 -7.70 12.26 21.69
C GLY A 98 -7.27 10.79 21.63
N TRP A 99 -8.24 9.87 21.78
CA TRP A 99 -8.03 8.42 21.69
C TRP A 99 -7.54 7.90 20.34
N TYR A 100 -7.51 8.74 19.29
CA TYR A 100 -6.89 8.36 18.02
C TYR A 100 -5.40 8.03 18.19
N LEU A 101 -4.68 8.73 19.09
CA LEU A 101 -3.26 8.46 19.30
C LEU A 101 -3.01 7.05 19.84
N TRP A 102 -3.91 6.51 20.66
CA TRP A 102 -3.85 5.10 21.07
C TRP A 102 -4.05 4.15 19.89
N ARG A 103 -4.96 4.47 18.96
CA ARG A 103 -5.14 3.68 17.72
C ARG A 103 -3.88 3.68 16.88
N ALA A 104 -3.22 4.82 16.78
CA ALA A 104 -1.95 4.95 16.08
C ALA A 104 -0.83 4.17 16.80
N ALA A 105 -0.78 4.20 18.13
CA ALA A 105 0.16 3.41 18.91
C ALA A 105 -0.04 1.90 18.69
N LEU A 106 -1.29 1.41 18.71
CA LEU A 106 -1.60 0.02 18.40
C LEU A 106 -1.19 -0.38 16.97
N LEU A 107 -1.40 0.51 15.99
CA LEU A 107 -0.93 0.30 14.61
C LEU A 107 0.60 0.26 14.53
N PHE A 108 1.29 1.09 15.32
CA PHE A 108 2.75 1.08 15.39
C PHE A 108 3.25 -0.24 15.99
N THR A 109 2.64 -0.71 17.08
CA THR A 109 3.00 -1.99 17.71
C THR A 109 2.78 -3.16 16.77
N GLU A 110 1.65 -3.18 16.06
CA GLU A 110 1.38 -4.25 15.11
C GLU A 110 2.34 -4.20 13.91
N GLY A 111 2.64 -3.02 13.37
CA GLY A 111 3.68 -2.84 12.36
C GLY A 111 5.08 -3.25 12.85
N LEU A 112 5.41 -2.99 14.11
CA LEU A 112 6.67 -3.41 14.74
C LEU A 112 6.77 -4.93 14.84
N LEU A 113 5.69 -5.59 15.26
CA LEU A 113 5.62 -7.05 15.33
C LEU A 113 5.71 -7.67 13.92
N HIS A 114 4.95 -7.13 12.96
CA HIS A 114 5.00 -7.58 11.57
C HIS A 114 6.40 -7.38 10.97
N TYR A 115 7.05 -6.25 11.27
CA TYR A 115 8.42 -5.99 10.86
C TYR A 115 9.40 -7.02 11.42
N ILE A 116 9.45 -7.18 12.74
CA ILE A 116 10.43 -8.07 13.39
C ILE A 116 10.20 -9.53 12.95
N LEU A 117 8.95 -9.99 12.95
CA LEU A 117 8.62 -11.40 12.84
C LEU A 117 8.45 -11.88 11.39
N ILE A 118 8.06 -11.00 10.46
CA ILE A 118 7.55 -11.41 9.15
C ILE A 118 8.27 -10.72 7.99
N PHE A 119 8.29 -9.39 7.93
CA PHE A 119 8.65 -8.67 6.69
C PHE A 119 9.38 -7.34 6.90
N GLU A 120 10.52 -7.18 6.24
CA GLU A 120 11.46 -6.08 6.43
C GLU A 120 10.90 -4.71 6.01
N PHE A 121 10.08 -4.68 4.96
CA PHE A 121 9.58 -3.43 4.35
C PHE A 121 8.14 -3.10 4.79
N ASP A 122 7.84 -3.32 6.08
CA ASP A 122 6.54 -2.96 6.66
C ASP A 122 6.25 -1.44 6.59
N VAL A 123 5.03 -1.12 6.15
CA VAL A 123 4.57 0.27 5.96
C VAL A 123 3.70 0.76 7.12
N LEU A 124 3.26 -0.13 8.01
CA LEU A 124 2.30 0.17 9.06
C LEU A 124 2.92 1.05 10.13
N MET A 125 4.19 0.83 10.48
CA MET A 125 4.89 1.73 11.42
C MET A 125 5.01 3.16 10.88
N SER A 126 5.38 3.35 9.61
CA SER A 126 5.51 4.69 9.02
C SER A 126 4.14 5.36 8.86
N TYR A 127 3.10 4.58 8.57
CA TYR A 127 1.72 5.05 8.57
C TYR A 127 1.23 5.43 9.97
N ALA A 128 1.60 4.71 11.02
CA ALA A 128 1.27 5.08 12.38
C ALA A 128 1.84 6.45 12.73
N VAL A 129 3.15 6.66 12.52
CA VAL A 129 3.84 7.94 12.75
C VAL A 129 3.25 9.06 11.89
N THR A 130 3.09 8.81 10.59
CA THR A 130 2.46 9.76 9.66
C THR A 130 1.07 10.14 10.13
N SER A 131 0.26 9.16 10.54
CA SER A 131 -1.10 9.40 10.96
C SER A 131 -1.20 10.23 12.23
N MET A 132 -0.25 10.10 13.16
CA MET A 132 -0.18 10.95 14.36
C MET A 132 0.04 12.40 13.97
N LEU A 133 1.00 12.68 13.08
CA LEU A 133 1.25 14.04 12.57
C LEU A 133 0.01 14.58 11.84
N VAL A 134 -0.53 13.81 10.91
CA VAL A 134 -1.69 14.21 10.10
C VAL A 134 -2.94 14.41 10.96
N ALA A 135 -3.10 13.67 12.07
CA ALA A 135 -4.23 13.85 12.96
C ALA A 135 -4.28 15.28 13.54
N TYR A 136 -3.15 15.94 13.78
CA TYR A 136 -3.12 17.35 14.21
C TYR A 136 -3.34 18.36 13.08
N LEU A 137 -3.13 17.93 11.82
CA LEU A 137 -3.25 18.77 10.63
C LEU A 137 -4.64 18.71 10.01
N ILE A 138 -5.32 17.57 10.09
CA ILE A 138 -6.59 17.33 9.38
C ILE A 138 -7.70 18.28 9.80
N GLY A 139 -7.68 18.75 11.05
CA GLY A 139 -8.66 19.71 11.58
C GLY A 139 -8.33 21.17 11.32
N ARG A 140 -7.18 21.49 10.73
CA ARG A 140 -6.75 22.86 10.45
C ARG A 140 -7.47 23.44 9.22
N SER A 141 -7.26 24.73 8.98
CA SER A 141 -7.84 25.44 7.83
C SER A 141 -7.37 24.85 6.50
N ASP A 142 -8.18 24.98 5.45
CA ASP A 142 -7.86 24.46 4.13
C ASP A 142 -6.57 25.05 3.54
N ARG A 143 -6.21 26.28 3.93
CA ARG A 143 -4.94 26.93 3.57
C ARG A 143 -3.77 26.23 4.25
N ALA A 144 -3.87 25.96 5.56
CA ALA A 144 -2.82 25.26 6.31
C ALA A 144 -2.61 23.84 5.76
N VAL A 145 -3.70 23.09 5.54
CA VAL A 145 -3.63 21.73 4.96
C VAL A 145 -3.00 21.76 3.57
N LYS A 146 -3.37 22.73 2.71
CA LYS A 146 -2.75 22.88 1.38
C LYS A 146 -1.25 23.21 1.49
N GLY A 147 -0.88 24.10 2.41
CA GLY A 147 0.52 24.45 2.67
C GLY A 147 1.35 23.23 3.07
N TRP A 148 0.83 22.38 3.96
CA TRP A 148 1.50 21.14 4.37
C TRP A 148 1.61 20.11 3.24
N ILE A 149 0.57 19.96 2.40
CA ILE A 149 0.65 19.08 1.22
C ILE A 149 1.77 19.54 0.28
N ILE A 150 1.84 20.85 0.00
CA ILE A 150 2.88 21.42 -0.87
C ILE A 150 4.26 21.27 -0.23
N ALA A 151 4.43 21.68 1.04
CA ALA A 151 5.71 21.61 1.72
C ALA A 151 6.27 20.19 1.80
N MET A 152 5.46 19.21 2.22
CA MET A 152 5.89 17.81 2.33
C MET A 152 6.08 17.14 0.97
N GLY A 153 5.24 17.49 -0.01
CA GLY A 153 5.40 17.02 -1.39
C GLY A 153 6.67 17.57 -2.03
N SER A 154 6.96 18.86 -1.87
CA SER A 154 8.20 19.49 -2.34
C SER A 154 9.43 18.92 -1.65
N LEU A 155 9.39 18.71 -0.33
CA LEU A 155 10.48 18.07 0.41
C LEU A 155 10.78 16.66 -0.12
N HIS A 156 9.74 15.86 -0.36
CA HIS A 156 9.87 14.52 -0.94
C HIS A 156 10.47 14.57 -2.35
N VAL A 157 9.92 15.40 -3.23
CA VAL A 157 10.40 15.54 -4.62
C VAL A 157 11.86 16.00 -4.65
N ALA A 158 12.23 16.97 -3.80
CA ALA A 158 13.60 17.45 -3.71
C ALA A 158 14.56 16.35 -3.24
N PHE A 159 14.19 15.61 -2.19
CA PHE A 159 14.98 14.47 -1.70
C PHE A 159 15.18 13.41 -2.79
N ILE A 160 14.10 12.97 -3.45
CA ILE A 160 14.17 12.00 -4.53
C ILE A 160 14.99 12.54 -5.70
N GLY A 161 14.86 13.83 -6.04
CA GLY A 161 15.66 14.47 -7.08
C GLY A 161 17.16 14.42 -6.79
N VAL A 162 17.58 14.72 -5.56
CA VAL A 162 18.98 14.65 -5.14
C VAL A 162 19.51 13.22 -5.22
N VAL A 163 18.77 12.23 -4.72
CA VAL A 163 19.19 10.82 -4.78
C VAL A 163 19.28 10.34 -6.24
N THR A 164 18.28 10.67 -7.06
CA THR A 164 18.25 10.34 -8.50
C THR A 164 19.46 10.94 -9.22
N LEU A 165 19.80 12.21 -8.93
CA LEU A 165 20.99 12.84 -9.49
C LEU A 165 22.29 12.12 -9.05
N GLY A 166 22.39 11.72 -7.79
CA GLY A 166 23.50 10.91 -7.28
C GLY A 166 23.64 9.59 -8.03
N LEU A 167 22.53 8.91 -8.31
CA LEU A 167 22.51 7.66 -9.08
C LEU A 167 22.92 7.88 -10.55
N LEU A 168 22.39 8.93 -11.20
CA LEU A 168 22.69 9.25 -12.60
C LEU A 168 24.15 9.68 -12.81
N THR A 169 24.76 10.29 -11.79
CA THR A 169 26.16 10.76 -11.85
C THR A 169 27.15 9.74 -11.28
N GLY A 170 26.67 8.59 -10.78
CA GLY A 170 27.53 7.54 -10.20
C GLY A 170 28.07 7.84 -8.79
N HIS A 171 27.62 8.91 -8.14
CA HIS A 171 28.00 9.24 -6.74
C HIS A 171 27.19 8.44 -5.71
N ALA A 172 26.12 7.77 -6.13
CA ALA A 172 25.33 6.86 -5.33
C ALA A 172 25.07 5.55 -6.09
N SER A 173 24.82 4.47 -5.36
CA SER A 173 24.47 3.17 -5.90
C SER A 173 23.32 2.55 -5.09
N LEU A 174 22.44 1.80 -5.78
CA LEU A 174 21.30 1.11 -5.17
C LEU A 174 21.67 -0.24 -4.55
N GLY A 175 22.84 -0.78 -4.91
CA GLY A 175 23.33 -2.08 -4.44
C GLY A 175 24.57 -1.93 -3.56
N GLY A 176 24.57 -2.64 -2.43
CA GLY A 176 25.77 -2.85 -1.63
C GLY A 176 26.65 -3.93 -2.28
N SER A 177 27.96 -3.74 -2.27
CA SER A 177 28.99 -4.68 -2.71
C SER A 177 29.11 -5.96 -1.85
N GLY A 178 28.03 -6.35 -1.18
CA GLY A 178 27.98 -7.51 -0.30
C GLY A 178 27.84 -8.82 -1.08
N ALA A 179 28.39 -9.90 -0.54
CA ALA A 179 28.20 -11.24 -1.08
C ALA A 179 26.70 -11.62 -1.05
N PRO A 180 26.24 -12.47 -2.00
CA PRO A 180 24.87 -12.98 -2.01
C PRO A 180 24.50 -13.60 -0.65
N SER A 181 23.40 -13.12 -0.07
CA SER A 181 22.93 -13.61 1.22
C SER A 181 22.15 -14.91 1.03
N GLN A 182 22.52 -15.97 1.76
CA GLN A 182 21.75 -17.22 1.81
C GLN A 182 20.65 -17.21 2.88
N LEU A 183 20.45 -16.08 3.56
CA LEU A 183 19.51 -15.94 4.67
C LEU A 183 18.06 -16.34 4.30
N PHE A 184 17.65 -16.12 3.06
CA PHE A 184 16.29 -16.41 2.61
C PHE A 184 16.13 -17.82 2.01
N THR A 185 17.24 -18.50 1.68
CA THR A 185 17.24 -19.85 1.10
C THR A 185 17.56 -20.95 2.10
N THR A 186 18.54 -20.74 2.97
CA THR A 186 18.98 -21.75 3.97
C THR A 186 18.90 -21.26 5.41
N GLY A 187 18.75 -19.94 5.61
CA GLY A 187 18.62 -19.35 6.94
C GLY A 187 17.32 -19.72 7.66
N SER A 188 17.42 -19.84 8.99
CA SER A 188 16.31 -20.07 9.89
C SER A 188 15.45 -18.81 10.09
N TRP A 189 14.22 -19.00 10.57
CA TRP A 189 13.34 -17.88 10.93
C TRP A 189 13.94 -16.98 12.01
N LEU A 190 14.62 -17.56 13.02
CA LEU A 190 15.27 -16.79 14.09
C LEU A 190 16.44 -15.95 13.58
N GLU A 191 17.21 -16.46 12.60
CA GLU A 191 18.26 -15.67 11.95
C GLU A 191 17.65 -14.50 11.19
N GLN A 192 16.56 -14.70 10.45
CA GLN A 192 15.86 -13.58 9.80
C GLN A 192 15.38 -12.53 10.80
N VAL A 193 14.79 -12.95 11.93
CA VAL A 193 14.39 -12.05 13.03
C VAL A 193 15.59 -11.29 13.57
N SER A 194 16.70 -11.98 13.85
CA SER A 194 17.95 -11.39 14.32
C SER A 194 18.51 -10.36 13.33
N THR A 195 18.50 -10.67 12.03
CA THR A 195 18.95 -9.74 10.99
C THR A 195 18.08 -8.48 10.95
N ARG A 196 16.76 -8.59 11.09
CA ARG A 196 15.88 -7.41 11.14
C ARG A 196 16.16 -6.51 12.34
N ILE A 197 16.45 -7.09 13.49
CA ILE A 197 16.78 -6.32 14.71
C ILE A 197 18.16 -5.64 14.57
N THR A 198 19.16 -6.37 14.08
CA THR A 198 20.54 -5.88 13.99
C THR A 198 20.75 -4.89 12.84
N HIS A 199 20.08 -5.09 11.70
CA HIS A 199 20.19 -4.25 10.51
C HIS A 199 18.99 -3.28 10.36
N TRP A 200 18.41 -2.86 11.49
CA TRP A 200 17.19 -2.06 11.50
C TRP A 200 17.32 -0.77 10.66
N GLY A 201 18.47 -0.08 10.71
CA GLY A 201 18.69 1.15 9.97
C GLY A 201 18.54 0.97 8.46
N VAL A 202 19.06 -0.14 7.91
CA VAL A 202 19.01 -0.45 6.48
C VAL A 202 17.57 -0.76 6.06
N TYR A 203 16.87 -1.63 6.79
CA TYR A 203 15.50 -2.00 6.42
C TYR A 203 14.45 -0.92 6.72
N ARG A 204 14.75 0.03 7.61
CA ARG A 204 13.81 1.10 7.99
C ARG A 204 14.08 2.43 7.30
N ILE A 205 15.19 2.59 6.57
CA ILE A 205 15.48 3.86 5.88
C ILE A 205 14.35 4.24 4.91
N GLU A 206 13.79 3.26 4.18
CA GLU A 206 12.62 3.47 3.31
C GLU A 206 11.44 4.03 4.07
N ALA A 207 11.09 3.41 5.19
CA ALA A 207 9.98 3.83 6.02
C ALA A 207 10.12 5.26 6.56
N ILE A 208 11.35 5.75 6.77
CA ILE A 208 11.62 7.11 7.24
C ILE A 208 11.53 8.11 6.09
N PHE A 209 12.18 7.86 4.97
CA PHE A 209 12.20 8.86 3.88
C PHE A 209 10.85 8.98 3.16
N ILE A 210 9.98 7.96 3.23
CA ILE A 210 8.63 8.06 2.66
C ILE A 210 7.65 8.86 3.54
N ILE A 211 8.05 9.31 4.75
CA ILE A 211 7.16 10.06 5.65
C ILE A 211 6.64 11.35 4.99
N PRO A 212 7.45 12.22 4.37
CA PRO A 212 6.95 13.42 3.70
C PRO A 212 5.94 13.10 2.59
N MET A 213 6.22 12.09 1.75
CA MET A 213 5.25 11.59 0.76
C MET A 213 3.96 11.13 1.43
N SER A 214 4.07 10.36 2.51
CA SER A 214 2.92 9.79 3.22
C SER A 214 2.06 10.87 3.85
N VAL A 215 2.66 11.92 4.42
CA VAL A 215 1.93 13.08 4.97
C VAL A 215 1.17 13.80 3.86
N ALA A 216 1.83 14.07 2.73
CA ALA A 216 1.20 14.73 1.59
C ALA A 216 0.01 13.90 1.05
N LEU A 217 0.18 12.59 0.90
CA LEU A 217 -0.85 11.69 0.40
C LEU A 217 -1.99 11.45 1.41
N PHE A 218 -1.71 11.37 2.71
CA PHE A 218 -2.76 11.26 3.73
C PHE A 218 -3.65 12.52 3.73
N LEU A 219 -3.04 13.70 3.69
CA LEU A 219 -3.77 14.97 3.61
C LEU A 219 -4.52 15.12 2.29
N LEU A 220 -3.91 14.71 1.16
CA LEU A 220 -4.55 14.71 -0.15
C LEU A 220 -5.75 13.76 -0.18
N GLY A 221 -5.59 12.53 0.32
CA GLY A 221 -6.66 11.55 0.45
C GLY A 221 -7.83 12.08 1.29
N ALA A 222 -7.53 12.72 2.43
CA ALA A 222 -8.54 13.40 3.24
C ALA A 222 -9.27 14.49 2.43
N ARG A 223 -8.56 15.36 1.71
CA ARG A 223 -9.17 16.40 0.85
C ARG A 223 -10.02 15.84 -0.28
N LEU A 224 -9.57 14.78 -0.96
CA LEU A 224 -10.32 14.11 -2.03
C LEU A 224 -11.60 13.47 -1.50
N TYR A 225 -11.57 12.93 -0.28
CA TYR A 225 -12.77 12.48 0.40
C TYR A 225 -13.73 13.64 0.69
N ARG A 226 -13.23 14.77 1.19
CA ARG A 226 -14.05 15.98 1.42
C ARG A 226 -14.68 16.50 0.13
N ALA A 227 -13.94 16.42 -0.98
CA ALA A 227 -14.40 16.81 -2.31
C ALA A 227 -15.37 15.80 -2.96
N GLY A 228 -15.73 14.72 -2.26
CA GLY A 228 -16.76 13.80 -2.72
C GLY A 228 -16.30 12.80 -3.77
N VAL A 229 -15.03 12.35 -3.76
CA VAL A 229 -14.54 11.35 -4.74
C VAL A 229 -15.38 10.07 -4.80
N PHE A 230 -15.98 9.65 -3.68
CA PHE A 230 -16.93 8.52 -3.59
C PHE A 230 -18.41 8.93 -3.59
N ALA A 231 -18.72 10.22 -3.79
CA ALA A 231 -20.09 10.71 -3.91
C ALA A 231 -20.63 10.47 -5.33
N ALA A 232 -21.95 10.48 -5.51
CA ALA A 232 -22.56 10.22 -6.81
C ALA A 232 -22.14 11.28 -7.83
N GLU A 233 -22.21 12.54 -7.40
CA GLU A 233 -21.83 13.77 -8.07
C GLU A 233 -20.31 13.91 -8.33
N GLY A 234 -19.49 13.03 -7.72
CA GLY A 234 -18.03 13.06 -7.83
C GLY A 234 -17.44 12.65 -9.18
N GLN A 235 -18.25 12.38 -10.21
CA GLN A 235 -17.76 11.83 -11.49
C GLN A 235 -16.77 12.76 -12.19
N ARG A 236 -17.00 14.07 -12.17
CA ARG A 236 -16.07 15.06 -12.76
C ARG A 236 -14.70 15.03 -12.09
N LEU A 237 -14.68 14.90 -10.76
CA LEU A 237 -13.44 14.76 -10.00
C LEU A 237 -12.74 13.46 -10.37
N ARG A 238 -13.45 12.32 -10.38
CA ARG A 238 -12.91 11.01 -10.78
C ARG A 238 -12.30 11.05 -12.19
N ASN A 239 -12.97 11.68 -13.16
CA ASN A 239 -12.45 11.83 -14.51
C ASN A 239 -11.15 12.64 -14.56
N ARG A 240 -11.05 13.74 -13.78
CA ARG A 240 -9.81 14.52 -13.68
C ARG A 240 -8.68 13.71 -13.06
N LEU A 241 -8.98 12.91 -12.02
CA LEU A 241 -7.99 12.03 -11.41
C LEU A 241 -7.52 10.93 -12.37
N MET A 242 -8.42 10.34 -13.17
CA MET A 242 -8.07 9.38 -14.22
C MET A 242 -7.23 10.03 -15.33
N LEU A 243 -7.62 11.21 -15.80
CA LEU A 243 -6.88 11.95 -16.83
C LEU A 243 -5.46 12.30 -16.35
N PHE A 244 -5.33 12.81 -15.12
CA PHE A 244 -4.03 13.15 -14.56
C PHE A 244 -3.21 11.88 -14.25
N GLY A 245 -3.80 10.91 -13.55
CA GLY A 245 -3.11 9.72 -13.09
C GLY A 245 -2.69 8.78 -14.23
N PHE A 246 -3.56 8.55 -15.20
CA PHE A 246 -3.25 7.68 -16.34
C PHE A 246 -2.72 8.43 -17.55
N GLY A 247 -3.20 9.65 -17.82
CA GLY A 247 -2.73 10.43 -18.97
C GLY A 247 -1.33 11.03 -18.78
N ILE A 248 -0.93 11.35 -17.55
CA ILE A 248 0.41 11.87 -17.26
C ILE A 248 1.25 10.82 -16.53
N GLY A 249 0.69 10.20 -15.47
CA GLY A 249 1.45 9.27 -14.63
C GLY A 249 1.95 8.03 -15.37
N VAL A 250 1.13 7.38 -16.21
CA VAL A 250 1.53 6.15 -16.91
C VAL A 250 2.59 6.42 -17.98
N PRO A 251 2.44 7.40 -18.91
CA PRO A 251 3.47 7.68 -19.90
C PRO A 251 4.81 8.07 -19.28
N LEU A 252 4.81 8.93 -18.25
CA LEU A 252 6.05 9.29 -17.56
C LEU A 252 6.68 8.08 -16.86
N ASN A 253 5.88 7.21 -16.26
CA ASN A 253 6.42 6.05 -15.55
C ASN A 253 6.99 5.02 -16.53
N LEU A 254 6.35 4.84 -17.69
CA LEU A 254 6.93 4.04 -18.76
C LEU A 254 8.25 4.64 -19.23
N LEU A 255 8.31 5.95 -19.44
CA LEU A 255 9.54 6.63 -19.86
C LEU A 255 10.68 6.37 -18.86
N THR A 256 10.46 6.60 -17.57
CA THR A 256 11.48 6.44 -16.54
C THR A 256 11.87 4.96 -16.32
N ALA A 257 10.92 4.04 -16.40
CA ALA A 257 11.19 2.60 -16.28
C ALA A 257 12.12 2.06 -17.37
N PHE A 258 12.12 2.66 -18.56
CA PHE A 258 13.01 2.31 -19.66
C PHE A 258 14.22 3.26 -19.82
N ALA A 259 14.31 4.33 -19.02
CA ALA A 259 15.40 5.30 -19.07
C ALA A 259 16.66 4.89 -18.28
N GLY A 260 16.63 3.73 -17.62
CA GLY A 260 17.77 3.12 -16.94
C GLY A 260 17.72 3.22 -15.40
N PRO A 261 18.67 2.56 -14.70
CA PRO A 261 18.60 2.33 -13.25
C PRO A 261 18.68 3.61 -12.41
N GLY A 262 19.23 4.69 -12.95
CA GLY A 262 19.28 5.97 -12.27
C GLY A 262 17.90 6.55 -11.92
N TRP A 263 16.85 6.11 -12.63
CA TRP A 263 15.46 6.59 -12.44
C TRP A 263 14.64 5.79 -11.44
N PHE A 264 15.22 4.73 -10.83
CA PHE A 264 14.51 3.84 -9.90
C PHE A 264 13.73 4.59 -8.81
N MET A 265 14.34 5.63 -8.22
CA MET A 265 13.71 6.41 -7.15
C MET A 265 12.47 7.18 -7.63
N VAL A 266 12.49 7.71 -8.86
CA VAL A 266 11.34 8.38 -9.47
C VAL A 266 10.23 7.37 -9.78
N ASP A 267 10.60 6.22 -10.34
CA ASP A 267 9.69 5.12 -10.68
C ASP A 267 8.99 4.51 -9.48
N ARG A 268 9.66 4.52 -8.34
CA ARG A 268 9.20 3.91 -7.09
C ARG A 268 8.41 4.89 -6.22
N TYR A 269 8.81 6.16 -6.16
CA TYR A 269 8.32 7.10 -5.14
C TYR A 269 7.70 8.41 -5.66
N ILE A 270 7.75 8.72 -6.96
CA ILE A 270 7.17 9.96 -7.51
C ILE A 270 5.97 9.69 -8.39
N LEU A 271 6.13 8.81 -9.38
CA LEU A 271 5.09 8.53 -10.37
C LEU A 271 3.98 7.59 -9.86
N PRO A 272 4.26 6.58 -9.01
CA PRO A 272 3.20 5.74 -8.48
C PRO A 272 2.12 6.49 -7.68
N PRO A 273 2.44 7.50 -6.84
CA PRO A 273 1.44 8.40 -6.26
C PRO A 273 0.50 9.06 -7.27
N VAL A 274 1.03 9.47 -8.43
CA VAL A 274 0.23 10.08 -9.51
C VAL A 274 -0.72 9.04 -10.11
N ILE A 275 -0.22 7.84 -10.43
CA ILE A 275 -1.02 6.74 -10.97
C ILE A 275 -2.09 6.28 -9.96
N ALA A 276 -1.77 6.28 -8.66
CA ALA A 276 -2.71 5.95 -7.60
C ALA A 276 -3.92 6.88 -7.56
N LEU A 277 -3.78 8.16 -7.95
CA LEU A 277 -4.93 9.05 -8.14
C LEU A 277 -5.85 8.55 -9.25
N GLY A 278 -5.26 8.08 -10.36
CA GLY A 278 -6.00 7.46 -11.46
C GLY A 278 -6.78 6.23 -10.99
N LEU A 279 -6.13 5.34 -10.23
CA LEU A 279 -6.77 4.17 -9.63
C LEU A 279 -7.91 4.55 -8.67
N LEU A 280 -7.71 5.58 -7.84
CA LEU A 280 -8.73 6.11 -6.93
C LEU A 280 -9.92 6.73 -7.67
N GLY A 281 -9.73 7.24 -8.90
CA GLY A 281 -10.81 7.69 -9.77
C GLY A 281 -11.51 6.53 -10.49
N LEU A 282 -10.74 5.55 -10.99
CA LEU A 282 -11.22 4.43 -11.78
C LEU A 282 -12.10 3.49 -10.97
N ILE A 283 -11.60 2.98 -9.84
CA ILE A 283 -12.26 1.89 -9.12
C ILE A 283 -13.66 2.29 -8.63
N PRO A 284 -13.90 3.46 -8.00
CA PRO A 284 -15.25 3.88 -7.63
C PRO A 284 -16.15 4.13 -8.85
N THR A 285 -15.60 4.57 -9.99
CA THR A 285 -16.36 4.73 -11.24
C THR A 285 -16.84 3.37 -11.75
N VAL A 286 -15.95 2.38 -11.81
CA VAL A 286 -16.29 1.02 -12.24
C VAL A 286 -17.30 0.38 -11.27
N VAL A 287 -17.07 0.47 -9.95
CA VAL A 287 -17.99 -0.08 -8.95
C VAL A 287 -19.37 0.59 -9.01
N GLY A 288 -19.43 1.90 -9.28
CA GLY A 288 -20.68 2.63 -9.47
C GLY A 288 -21.41 2.30 -10.77
N ALA A 289 -20.68 1.94 -11.83
CA ALA A 289 -21.24 1.53 -13.11
C ALA A 289 -21.79 0.10 -13.10
N LEU A 290 -21.19 -0.79 -12.30
CA LEU A 290 -21.62 -2.18 -12.14
C LEU A 290 -22.94 -2.25 -11.34
N ARG A 291 -24.06 -2.36 -12.06
CA ARG A 291 -25.40 -2.59 -11.49
C ARG A 291 -25.64 -4.09 -11.22
N GLY A 292 -26.44 -4.41 -10.20
CA GLY A 292 -26.87 -5.77 -9.88
C GLY A 292 -26.07 -6.46 -8.76
N THR A 293 -26.33 -7.76 -8.60
CA THR A 293 -25.75 -8.60 -7.54
C THR A 293 -24.23 -8.64 -7.68
N PRO A 294 -23.45 -8.40 -6.59
CA PRO A 294 -22.00 -8.38 -6.69
C PRO A 294 -21.49 -9.77 -7.09
N GLY A 295 -20.75 -9.85 -8.20
CA GLY A 295 -20.06 -11.06 -8.65
C GLY A 295 -18.93 -11.51 -7.72
N ILE A 296 -18.30 -12.65 -8.01
CA ILE A 296 -17.26 -13.26 -7.16
C ILE A 296 -16.11 -12.27 -6.88
N LEU A 297 -15.61 -11.60 -7.92
CA LEU A 297 -14.51 -10.63 -7.80
C LEU A 297 -14.87 -9.46 -6.87
N ARG A 298 -16.02 -8.82 -7.09
CA ARG A 298 -16.48 -7.69 -6.26
C ARG A 298 -16.69 -8.11 -4.81
N ARG A 299 -17.28 -9.29 -4.57
CA ARG A 299 -17.47 -9.82 -3.21
C ARG A 299 -16.15 -10.10 -2.52
N GLY A 300 -15.21 -10.77 -3.20
CA GLY A 300 -13.88 -11.06 -2.68
C GLY A 300 -13.09 -9.79 -2.35
N LEU A 301 -13.04 -8.82 -3.26
CA LEU A 301 -12.36 -7.54 -3.02
C LEU A 301 -12.99 -6.75 -1.87
N THR A 302 -14.32 -6.73 -1.78
CA THR A 302 -15.02 -6.09 -0.65
C THR A 302 -14.68 -6.77 0.66
N ALA A 303 -14.64 -8.10 0.69
CA ALA A 303 -14.31 -8.88 1.88
C ALA A 303 -12.86 -8.64 2.33
N VAL A 304 -11.90 -8.68 1.40
CA VAL A 304 -10.50 -8.36 1.68
C VAL A 304 -10.36 -6.94 2.22
N GLY A 305 -11.04 -5.96 1.62
CA GLY A 305 -10.99 -4.57 2.07
C GLY A 305 -11.58 -4.32 3.45
N ARG A 306 -12.59 -5.10 3.85
CA ARG A 306 -13.15 -5.09 5.22
C ARG A 306 -12.21 -5.73 6.25
N MET A 307 -11.32 -6.61 5.80
CA MET A 307 -10.31 -7.32 6.60
C MET A 307 -8.88 -6.87 6.21
N ALA A 308 -8.70 -5.59 5.90
CA ALA A 308 -7.48 -5.09 5.28
C ALA A 308 -6.22 -5.36 6.13
N LEU A 309 -6.30 -5.23 7.46
CA LEU A 309 -5.17 -5.46 8.36
C LEU A 309 -4.82 -6.95 8.42
N SER A 310 -5.82 -7.80 8.64
CA SER A 310 -5.63 -9.25 8.66
C SER A 310 -5.08 -9.76 7.33
N CYS A 311 -5.66 -9.32 6.21
CA CYS A 311 -5.21 -9.74 4.88
C CYS A 311 -3.79 -9.26 4.60
N TYR A 312 -3.44 -8.03 4.97
CA TYR A 312 -2.08 -7.51 4.78
C TYR A 312 -1.04 -8.33 5.54
N VAL A 313 -1.25 -8.60 6.82
CA VAL A 313 -0.28 -9.36 7.63
C VAL A 313 -0.21 -10.81 7.18
N PHE A 314 -1.37 -11.47 7.06
CA PHE A 314 -1.40 -12.90 6.79
C PHE A 314 -0.98 -13.23 5.36
N GLN A 315 -1.21 -12.36 4.36
CA GLN A 315 -0.71 -12.63 3.01
C GLN A 315 0.83 -12.59 2.95
N ASN A 316 1.48 -11.69 3.70
CA ASN A 316 2.94 -11.65 3.80
C ASN A 316 3.46 -12.85 4.58
N LEU A 317 2.80 -13.23 5.69
CA LEU A 317 3.14 -14.44 6.45
C LEU A 317 3.06 -15.71 5.60
N VAL A 318 1.96 -15.88 4.86
CA VAL A 318 1.77 -17.03 3.96
C VAL A 318 2.80 -17.02 2.84
N ALA A 319 3.08 -15.86 2.24
CA ALA A 319 4.13 -15.74 1.22
C ALA A 319 5.51 -16.12 1.77
N ALA A 320 5.85 -15.67 2.98
CA ALA A 320 7.11 -16.01 3.65
C ALA A 320 7.23 -17.52 3.93
N ILE A 321 6.19 -18.15 4.51
CA ILE A 321 6.16 -19.59 4.77
C ILE A 321 6.31 -20.40 3.47
N LEU A 322 5.63 -19.98 2.40
CA LEU A 322 5.67 -20.68 1.12
C LEU A 322 7.03 -20.52 0.43
N CYS A 323 7.61 -19.32 0.44
CA CYS A 323 8.76 -19.02 -0.41
C CYS A 323 10.12 -19.21 0.28
N TYR A 324 10.23 -18.88 1.56
CA TYR A 324 11.51 -18.91 2.28
C TYR A 324 11.95 -20.32 2.70
N GLY A 325 13.26 -20.50 2.85
CA GLY A 325 13.91 -21.77 3.17
C GLY A 325 13.44 -22.47 4.44
N TRP A 326 13.15 -21.69 5.49
CA TRP A 326 12.64 -22.22 6.76
C TRP A 326 11.19 -22.77 6.68
N GLY A 327 10.48 -22.50 5.59
CA GLY A 327 9.14 -23.02 5.31
C GLY A 327 9.16 -24.09 4.22
N PHE A 328 8.60 -23.78 3.05
CA PHE A 328 8.57 -24.69 1.89
C PHE A 328 9.68 -24.44 0.86
N GLY A 329 10.44 -23.35 0.97
CA GLY A 329 11.58 -23.07 0.10
C GLY A 329 11.25 -22.93 -1.39
N LEU A 330 10.01 -22.53 -1.73
CA LEU A 330 9.57 -22.50 -3.13
C LEU A 330 10.36 -21.49 -3.98
N ALA A 331 10.89 -20.41 -3.37
CA ALA A 331 11.73 -19.44 -4.08
C ALA A 331 12.96 -20.10 -4.71
N ALA A 332 13.74 -20.83 -3.90
CA ALA A 332 14.93 -21.53 -4.40
C ALA A 332 14.56 -22.67 -5.37
N ARG A 333 13.47 -23.40 -5.09
CA ARG A 333 13.07 -24.57 -5.89
C ARG A 333 12.56 -24.23 -7.29
N PHE A 334 11.86 -23.10 -7.43
CA PHE A 334 11.20 -22.69 -8.68
C PHE A 334 11.86 -21.49 -9.35
N ASP A 335 13.05 -21.06 -8.91
CA ASP A 335 13.76 -19.90 -9.49
C ASP A 335 13.92 -20.01 -11.02
N TRP A 336 14.15 -21.22 -11.54
CA TRP A 336 14.22 -21.51 -12.99
C TRP A 336 12.94 -21.19 -13.78
N ALA A 337 11.77 -21.13 -13.12
CA ALA A 337 10.48 -20.91 -13.76
C ALA A 337 10.05 -19.42 -13.75
N ARG A 338 10.94 -18.50 -13.37
CA ARG A 338 10.63 -17.06 -13.29
C ARG A 338 10.43 -16.46 -14.69
N PRO A 339 9.50 -15.49 -14.85
CA PRO A 339 8.62 -14.89 -13.85
C PRO A 339 7.28 -15.64 -13.63
N TRP A 340 7.03 -16.74 -14.34
CA TRP A 340 5.70 -17.35 -14.44
C TRP A 340 5.18 -17.91 -13.11
N TRP A 341 6.03 -18.62 -12.37
CA TRP A 341 5.59 -19.17 -11.07
C TRP A 341 5.27 -18.08 -10.05
N VAL A 342 5.94 -16.91 -10.14
CA VAL A 342 5.68 -15.73 -9.28
C VAL A 342 4.25 -15.23 -9.49
N LEU A 343 3.79 -15.19 -10.75
CA LEU A 343 2.40 -14.85 -11.08
C LEU A 343 1.41 -15.87 -10.53
N VAL A 344 1.73 -17.16 -10.67
CA VAL A 344 0.88 -18.25 -10.19
C VAL A 344 0.73 -18.20 -8.68
N ILE A 345 1.83 -18.06 -7.93
CA ILE A 345 1.78 -17.99 -6.47
C ILE A 345 1.08 -16.72 -5.98
N TRP A 346 1.32 -15.58 -6.64
CA TRP A 346 0.60 -14.33 -6.34
C TRP A 346 -0.91 -14.48 -6.53
N ALA A 347 -1.34 -15.03 -7.68
CA ALA A 347 -2.75 -15.23 -7.99
C ALA A 347 -3.40 -16.24 -7.04
N ALA A 348 -2.68 -17.31 -6.68
CA ALA A 348 -3.14 -18.32 -5.74
C ALA A 348 -3.36 -17.73 -4.34
N ILE A 349 -2.42 -16.93 -3.83
CA ILE A 349 -2.57 -16.24 -2.55
C ILE A 349 -3.75 -15.25 -2.62
N CYS A 350 -3.86 -14.44 -3.67
CA CYS A 350 -4.98 -13.50 -3.85
C CYS A 350 -6.34 -14.23 -3.85
N ALA A 351 -6.48 -15.30 -4.63
CA ALA A 351 -7.71 -16.08 -4.70
C ALA A 351 -8.06 -16.73 -3.35
N THR A 352 -7.05 -17.23 -2.63
CA THR A 352 -7.19 -17.80 -1.30
C THR A 352 -7.72 -16.76 -0.32
N PHE A 353 -7.09 -15.58 -0.24
CA PHE A 353 -7.53 -14.52 0.67
C PHE A 353 -8.89 -13.94 0.31
N MET A 354 -9.23 -13.83 -0.98
CA MET A 354 -10.59 -13.43 -1.39
C MET A 354 -11.65 -14.44 -0.94
N THR A 355 -11.35 -15.74 -1.07
CA THR A 355 -12.28 -16.82 -0.69
C THR A 355 -12.41 -16.92 0.82
N LEU A 356 -11.28 -16.99 1.54
CA LEU A 356 -11.24 -17.08 3.00
C LEU A 356 -11.86 -15.86 3.67
N SER A 357 -11.59 -14.64 3.19
CA SER A 357 -12.20 -13.43 3.75
C SER A 357 -13.72 -13.41 3.54
N THR A 358 -14.18 -13.85 2.37
CA THR A 358 -15.63 -13.95 2.09
C THR A 358 -16.29 -14.97 3.00
N TRP A 359 -15.65 -16.12 3.22
CA TRP A 359 -16.15 -17.17 4.10
C TRP A 359 -16.12 -16.76 5.57
N TRP A 360 -15.05 -16.09 6.01
CA TRP A 360 -14.86 -15.59 7.37
C TRP A 360 -15.94 -14.56 7.74
N LEU A 361 -16.19 -13.59 6.85
CA LEU A 361 -17.19 -12.54 7.08
C LEU A 361 -18.64 -13.02 7.05
N ARG A 362 -18.91 -14.29 6.71
CA ARG A 362 -20.21 -14.92 6.91
C ARG A 362 -20.45 -15.33 8.36
N ARG A 363 -19.37 -15.56 9.13
CA ARG A 363 -19.42 -16.00 10.54
C ARG A 363 -19.04 -14.90 11.52
N PHE A 364 -18.12 -14.02 11.14
CA PHE A 364 -17.56 -13.00 12.02
C PHE A 364 -17.70 -11.60 11.40
N GLU A 365 -17.89 -10.57 12.23
CA GLU A 365 -18.08 -9.20 11.73
C GLU A 365 -16.80 -8.54 11.19
N ARG A 366 -15.64 -9.00 11.68
CA ARG A 366 -14.31 -8.40 11.48
C ARG A 366 -13.27 -9.49 11.29
N GLY A 367 -12.14 -9.15 10.69
CA GLY A 367 -11.00 -10.05 10.61
C GLY A 367 -10.36 -10.30 11.99
N PRO A 368 -9.55 -11.37 12.13
CA PRO A 368 -8.92 -11.73 13.40
C PRO A 368 -8.10 -10.60 14.04
N LEU A 369 -7.22 -9.95 13.27
CA LEU A 369 -6.40 -8.85 13.77
C LEU A 369 -7.24 -7.60 14.06
N GLU A 370 -8.25 -7.31 13.24
CA GLU A 370 -9.16 -6.19 13.48
C GLU A 370 -10.01 -6.41 14.75
N ALA A 371 -10.36 -7.66 15.07
CA ALA A 371 -11.07 -8.01 16.29
C ALA A 371 -10.17 -7.84 17.53
N ALA A 372 -8.95 -8.38 17.48
CA ALA A 372 -7.94 -8.20 18.53
C ALA A 372 -7.62 -6.71 18.76
N TRP A 373 -7.44 -5.96 17.67
CA TRP A 373 -7.18 -4.53 17.71
C TRP A 373 -8.35 -3.73 18.28
N ASN A 374 -9.59 -4.08 17.94
CA ASN A 374 -10.76 -3.43 18.53
C ASN A 374 -10.90 -3.73 20.03
N TRP A 375 -10.54 -4.94 20.46
CA TRP A 375 -10.49 -5.28 21.87
C TRP A 375 -9.42 -4.44 22.60
N ALA A 376 -8.19 -4.41 22.08
CA ALA A 376 -7.09 -3.62 22.63
C ALA A 376 -7.37 -2.11 22.65
N TYR A 377 -8.11 -1.61 21.66
CA TYR A 377 -8.52 -0.20 21.61
C TYR A 377 -9.53 0.14 22.72
N ARG A 378 -10.45 -0.78 23.05
CA ARG A 378 -11.50 -0.55 24.06
C ARG A 378 -11.03 -0.83 25.47
N LEU A 379 -9.99 -1.64 25.67
CA LEU A 379 -9.51 -2.05 26.98
C LEU A 379 -9.24 -0.84 27.92
N PRO A 380 -8.57 0.24 27.49
CA PRO A 380 -8.28 1.38 28.37
C PRO A 380 -9.42 2.41 28.46
N GLN A 381 -10.55 2.17 27.77
CA GLN A 381 -11.75 3.02 27.79
C GLN A 381 -12.85 2.46 28.72
N ARG A 382 -12.63 1.26 29.26
CA ARG A 382 -13.41 0.68 30.35
C ARG A 382 -12.82 1.15 31.66
#